data_AF-A0A6C0ARA8-F1
#
_entry.id   AF-A0A6C0ARA8-F1
#
_cell.length_a   1.000
_cell.length_b   1.000
_cell.length_c   1.000
_cell.angle_alpha   90.00
_cell.angle_beta   90.00
_cell.angle_gamma   90.00
#
_symmetry.space_group_name_H-M   'P 1'
#
loop_
_entity.id
_entity.type
_entity.pdbx_description
1 polymer ?
#
loop_
_entity_poly.entity_id
_entity_poly.type
_entity_poly.pdbx_seq_one_letter_code
_entity_poly.pdbx_strand_id
1 'polypeptide(L)'
;METTCSDTKDVNINEVIEDIDNKATAKLMESYADGSISIPQIININNKITTISIENKNLDNTIEKLKNIMAEGAAEFEKKAGRQMSYSEMRQAFG
;
A
#
# COMPACT_ATOMS: atom_id res chain seq x y z
N MET A 1 31.81 -33.16 -6.43
CA MET A 1 30.47 -32.61 -6.17
C MET A 1 30.71 -31.28 -5.46
N GLU A 2 30.71 -30.18 -6.19
CA GLU A 2 30.79 -28.84 -5.60
C GLU A 2 29.52 -28.12 -6.03
N THR A 3 28.59 -27.98 -5.09
CA THR A 3 27.37 -27.22 -5.28
C THR A 3 27.50 -25.90 -4.53
N THR A 4 27.35 -24.83 -5.31
CA THR A 4 26.75 -23.53 -5.01
C THR A 4 27.41 -22.64 -3.94
N CYS A 5 28.01 -21.55 -4.41
CA CYS A 5 27.83 -20.24 -3.77
C CYS A 5 27.02 -19.39 -4.75
N SER A 6 25.71 -19.30 -4.51
CA SER A 6 24.84 -18.36 -5.21
C SER A 6 25.27 -16.94 -4.86
N ASP A 7 25.56 -16.14 -5.89
CA ASP A 7 25.77 -14.70 -5.79
C ASP A 7 24.53 -14.03 -5.17
N THR A 8 24.51 -13.90 -3.85
CA THR A 8 23.55 -13.05 -3.16
C THR A 8 23.92 -11.61 -3.46
N LYS A 9 23.30 -11.02 -4.49
CA LYS A 9 23.14 -9.57 -4.53
C LYS A 9 22.51 -9.17 -3.20
N ASP A 10 23.23 -8.40 -2.39
CA ASP A 10 22.67 -7.84 -1.16
C ASP A 10 21.45 -7.01 -1.53
N VAL A 11 20.27 -7.55 -1.27
CA VAL A 11 19.01 -6.85 -1.53
C VAL A 11 18.88 -5.76 -0.46
N ASN A 12 18.96 -4.50 -0.87
CA ASN A 12 18.67 -3.39 0.02
C ASN A 12 17.17 -3.32 0.29
N ILE A 13 16.75 -3.92 1.40
CA ILE A 13 15.34 -4.01 1.81
C ILE A 13 14.68 -2.64 1.90
N ASN A 14 15.41 -1.61 2.33
CA ASN A 14 14.86 -0.26 2.45
C ASN A 14 14.49 0.32 1.08
N GLU A 15 15.34 0.13 0.07
CA GLU A 15 15.05 0.57 -1.31
C GLU A 15 13.86 -0.20 -1.90
N VAL A 16 13.73 -1.49 -1.58
CA VAL A 16 12.58 -2.30 -2.02
C VAL A 16 11.29 -1.77 -1.40
N ILE A 17 11.30 -1.44 -0.11
CA ILE A 17 10.13 -0.88 0.60
C ILE A 17 9.76 0.49 0.05
N GLU A 18 10.74 1.36 -0.18
CA GLU A 18 10.53 2.71 -0.75
C GLU A 18 9.93 2.64 -2.17
N ASP A 19 10.40 1.73 -3.01
CA ASP A 19 9.81 1.51 -4.34
C ASP A 19 8.37 1.00 -4.27
N ILE A 20 8.07 0.12 -3.31
CA ILE A 20 6.70 -0.39 -3.09
C ILE A 20 5.77 0.73 -2.61
N ASP A 21 6.20 1.55 -1.64
CA ASP A 21 5.42 2.68 -1.13
C ASP A 21 5.11 3.67 -2.26
N ASN A 22 6.11 4.07 -3.04
CA ASN A 22 5.91 4.99 -4.16
C ASN A 22 4.88 4.45 -5.19
N LYS A 23 4.93 3.16 -5.50
CA LYS A 23 3.95 2.51 -6.40
C LYS A 23 2.56 2.42 -5.80
N ALA A 24 2.46 2.06 -4.52
CA ALA A 24 1.20 1.99 -3.82
C ALA A 24 0.54 3.37 -3.75
N THR A 25 1.31 4.41 -3.41
CA THR A 25 0.88 5.80 -3.38
C THR A 25 0.40 6.27 -4.76
N ALA A 26 1.12 5.97 -5.84
CA ALA A 26 0.69 6.31 -7.20
C ALA A 26 -0.69 5.70 -7.54
N LYS A 27 -0.88 4.41 -7.26
CA LYS A 27 -2.16 3.70 -7.51
C LYS A 27 -3.30 4.24 -6.65
N LEU A 28 -3.01 4.62 -5.41
CA LEU A 28 -3.98 5.28 -4.54
C LEU A 28 -4.43 6.60 -5.16
N MET A 29 -3.49 7.44 -5.60
CA MET A 29 -3.81 8.73 -6.25
C MET A 29 -4.62 8.55 -7.53
N GLU A 30 -4.27 7.56 -8.36
CA GLU A 30 -5.07 7.20 -9.55
C GLU A 30 -6.49 6.78 -9.17
N SER A 31 -6.63 5.96 -8.13
CA SER A 31 -7.93 5.50 -7.62
C SER A 31 -8.77 6.61 -6.97
N TYR A 32 -8.14 7.70 -6.52
CA TYR A 32 -8.85 8.92 -6.14
C TYR A 32 -9.32 9.71 -7.35
N ALA A 33 -8.45 9.85 -8.36
CA ALA A 33 -8.74 10.61 -9.57
C ALA A 33 -9.88 9.97 -10.39
N ASP A 34 -9.94 8.63 -10.45
CA ASP A 34 -11.01 7.90 -11.15
C ASP A 34 -12.31 7.78 -10.33
N GLY A 35 -12.31 8.25 -9.07
CA GLY A 35 -13.45 8.24 -8.16
C GLY A 35 -13.79 6.88 -7.55
N SER A 36 -12.91 5.88 -7.70
CA SER A 36 -13.14 4.53 -7.19
C SER A 36 -12.84 4.36 -5.71
N ILE A 37 -11.98 5.22 -5.15
CA ILE A 37 -11.78 5.38 -3.72
C ILE A 37 -12.30 6.76 -3.32
N SER A 38 -13.17 6.81 -2.31
CA SER A 38 -13.68 8.06 -1.74
C SER A 38 -13.18 8.19 -0.29
N ILE A 39 -12.35 9.20 -0.02
CA ILE A 39 -12.02 9.59 1.36
C ILE A 39 -13.18 10.40 1.92
N PRO A 40 -13.67 10.08 3.14
CA PRO A 40 -14.64 10.93 3.82
C PRO A 40 -14.04 12.32 4.05
N GLN A 41 -14.73 13.36 3.56
CA GLN A 41 -14.33 14.73 3.81
C GLN A 41 -14.66 15.13 5.25
N ILE A 42 -13.63 15.55 5.99
CA ILE A 42 -13.80 16.19 7.29
C ILE A 42 -14.01 17.68 7.03
N ILE A 43 -15.23 18.17 7.24
CA ILE A 43 -15.51 19.60 7.15
C ILE A 43 -15.62 20.16 8.57
N ASN A 44 -14.81 21.17 8.88
CA ASN A 44 -14.98 21.97 10.09
C ASN A 44 -15.94 23.12 9.78
N ILE A 45 -17.20 22.95 10.16
CA ILE A 45 -18.22 24.01 10.05
C ILE A 45 -18.47 24.52 11.46
N ASN A 46 -18.17 25.80 11.72
CA ASN A 46 -18.42 26.47 13.00
C ASN A 46 -17.81 25.75 14.23
N ASN A 47 -16.52 25.38 14.17
CA ASN A 47 -15.82 24.62 15.23
C ASN A 47 -16.43 23.24 15.55
N LYS A 48 -17.31 22.73 14.68
CA LYS A 48 -17.87 21.39 14.80
C LYS A 48 -17.30 20.53 13.68
N ILE A 49 -16.47 19.57 14.08
CA ILE A 49 -15.96 18.54 13.17
C ILE A 49 -17.18 17.72 12.71
N THR A 50 -17.55 17.90 11.46
CA THR A 50 -18.62 17.13 10.82
C THR A 50 -17.96 16.22 9.81
N THR A 51 -17.88 14.93 10.15
CA THR A 51 -17.50 13.91 9.17
C THR A 51 -18.69 13.74 8.24
N ILE A 52 -18.59 14.26 7.02
CA ILE A 52 -19.53 13.86 5.98
C ILE A 52 -19.08 12.46 5.58
N SER A 53 -19.60 11.48 6.29
CA SER A 53 -19.67 10.12 5.75
C SER A 53 -20.65 10.22 4.60
N ILE A 54 -20.14 10.60 3.41
CA ILE A 54 -20.85 10.32 2.16
C ILE A 54 -21.15 8.83 2.30
N GLU A 55 -22.44 8.46 2.40
CA GLU A 55 -22.85 7.07 2.51
C GLU A 55 -22.05 6.30 1.47
N ASN A 56 -21.06 5.56 1.95
CA ASN A 56 -20.01 5.08 1.09
C ASN A 56 -20.59 3.82 0.49
N LYS A 57 -21.49 4.00 -0.50
CA LYS A 57 -22.10 2.93 -1.31
C LYS A 57 -21.04 2.06 -1.98
N ASN A 58 -19.76 2.49 -1.93
CA ASN A 58 -18.57 1.81 -2.39
C ASN A 58 -17.53 1.59 -1.27
N LEU A 59 -17.90 1.52 0.01
CA LEU A 59 -16.95 1.25 1.09
C LEU A 59 -16.27 -0.11 0.90
N ASP A 60 -17.05 -1.14 0.56
CA ASP A 60 -16.53 -2.48 0.32
C ASP A 60 -15.58 -2.48 -0.89
N ASN A 61 -15.96 -1.80 -1.99
CA ASN A 61 -15.10 -1.61 -3.16
C ASN A 61 -13.81 -0.85 -2.83
N THR A 62 -13.89 0.18 -1.98
CA THR A 62 -12.73 0.93 -1.50
C THR A 62 -11.80 0.03 -0.70
N ILE A 63 -12.34 -0.72 0.27
CA ILE A 63 -11.57 -1.65 1.10
C ILE A 63 -10.92 -2.73 0.23
N GLU A 64 -11.65 -3.26 -0.76
CA GLU A 64 -11.13 -4.27 -1.69
C GLU A 64 -10.00 -3.71 -2.55
N LYS A 65 -10.14 -2.50 -3.09
CA LYS A 65 -9.05 -1.84 -3.84
C LYS A 65 -7.81 -1.61 -2.97
N LEU A 66 -7.97 -1.12 -1.75
CA LEU A 66 -6.86 -0.94 -0.80
C LEU A 66 -6.15 -2.26 -0.50
N LYS A 67 -6.92 -3.33 -0.27
CA LYS A 67 -6.38 -4.69 -0.07
C LYS A 67 -5.60 -5.17 -1.29
N ASN A 68 -6.10 -4.94 -2.49
CA ASN A 68 -5.43 -5.34 -3.72
C ASN A 68 -4.10 -4.60 -3.91
N ILE A 69 -4.07 -3.28 -3.66
CA ILE A 69 -2.83 -2.48 -3.72
C ILE A 69 -1.79 -3.02 -2.73
N MET A 70 -2.19 -3.29 -1.49
CA MET A 70 -1.30 -3.85 -0.46
C MET A 70 -0.82 -5.27 -0.83
N ALA A 71 -1.71 -6.12 -1.36
CA ALA A 71 -1.38 -7.48 -1.78
C ALA A 71 -0.39 -7.50 -2.96
N GLU A 72 -0.55 -6.58 -3.91
CA GLU A 72 0.40 -6.42 -5.03
C GLU A 72 1.78 -5.98 -4.54
N GLY A 73 1.84 -5.02 -3.62
CA GLY A 73 3.10 -4.61 -2.99
C GLY A 73 3.76 -5.74 -2.20
N ALA A 74 2.98 -6.53 -1.45
CA ALA A 74 3.47 -7.71 -0.74
C ALA A 74 4.03 -8.79 -1.67
N ALA A 75 3.36 -9.06 -2.78
CA ALA A 75 3.84 -10.00 -3.78
C ALA A 75 5.11 -9.50 -4.48
N GLU A 76 5.23 -8.20 -4.72
CA GLU A 76 6.45 -7.60 -5.29
C GLU A 76 7.62 -7.68 -4.31
N PHE A 77 7.38 -7.41 -3.02
CA PHE A 77 8.38 -7.60 -1.98
C PHE A 77 8.89 -9.04 -1.95
N GLU A 78 7.99 -10.02 -1.92
CA GLU A 78 8.36 -11.43 -1.85
C GLU A 78 9.21 -11.87 -3.05
N LYS A 79 8.90 -11.37 -4.25
CA LYS A 79 9.71 -11.62 -5.45
C LYS A 79 11.11 -11.03 -5.37
N LYS A 80 11.27 -9.85 -4.76
CA LYS A 80 12.54 -9.12 -4.70
C LYS A 80 13.40 -9.53 -3.52
N ALA A 81 12.80 -9.70 -2.35
CA ALA A 81 13.46 -10.02 -1.09
C ALA A 81 13.55 -11.54 -0.82
N GLY A 82 12.82 -12.37 -1.58
CA GLY A 82 12.80 -13.82 -1.41
C GLY A 82 12.08 -14.30 -0.14
N ARG A 83 11.35 -13.41 0.53
CA ARG A 83 10.58 -13.70 1.74
C ARG A 83 9.38 -12.76 1.86
N GLN A 84 8.41 -13.14 2.68
CA GLN A 84 7.30 -12.26 3.04
C GLN A 84 7.77 -11.05 3.84
N MET A 85 7.00 -9.95 3.74
CA MET A 85 7.20 -8.77 4.60
C MET A 85 6.91 -9.11 6.05
N SER A 86 7.72 -8.57 6.95
CA SER A 86 7.41 -8.49 8.37
C SER A 86 6.40 -7.38 8.66
N TYR A 87 5.83 -7.40 9.87
CA TYR A 87 4.90 -6.36 10.31
C TYR A 87 5.50 -4.95 10.27
N SER A 88 6.77 -4.79 10.67
CA SER A 88 7.44 -3.48 10.65
C SER A 88 7.62 -2.94 9.23
N GLU A 89 7.91 -3.81 8.28
CA GLU A 89 8.09 -3.43 6.86
C GLU A 89 6.76 -3.08 6.20
N MET A 90 5.71 -3.85 6.48
CA MET A 90 4.35 -3.49 6.04
C MET A 90 3.90 -2.15 6.61
N ARG A 91 4.19 -1.90 7.89
CA ARG A 91 3.87 -0.61 8.52
C ARG A 91 4.67 0.54 7.92
N GLN A 92 5.92 0.30 7.53
CA GLN A 92 6.74 1.30 6.86
C GLN A 92 6.21 1.61 5.44
N ALA A 93 5.75 0.59 4.71
CA ALA A 93 5.27 0.73 3.34
C ALA A 93 3.85 1.29 3.22
N PHE A 94 2.97 0.98 4.17
CA PHE A 94 1.52 1.22 4.04
C PHE A 94 0.85 1.85 5.27
N GLY A 95 1.59 2.05 6.37
CA GLY A 95 1.04 2.37 7.70
C GLY A 95 1.12 3.82 8.15
#